data_AF-A0A8G2EZK8-F1
#
_entry.id   AF-A0A8G2EZK8-F1
#
_cell.length_a   1.000
_cell.length_b   1.000
_cell.length_c   1.000
_cell.angle_alpha   90.00
_cell.angle_beta   90.00
_cell.angle_gamma   90.00
#
_symmetry.space_group_name_H-M   'P 1'
#
loop_
_entity.id
_entity.type
_entity.pdbx_description
1 polymer ?
#
loop_
_entity_poly.entity_id
_entity_poly.type
_entity_poly.pdbx_seq_one_letter_code
_entity_poly.pdbx_strand_id
1 'polypeptide(L)'
;MILKGNRRGGAKDLAAHLMKEENDHVQVHELRGFVASDLMGALNETYAISRGTKCQKFLYSLSVNPPPGETASMAAILEAVEKAEKVLKLTGQPRAIVFHEKNGRRHAHAVWSLIDARAMKAVRLRGDRMALQPLTRELFLRHGWKVPDGLLDRENRDPRSFTLKEYHQARKHGRDPRTARSAIQTAWAVSDSKAAFEAALQERGMKLAKGDRAGLVCVDMFGEVYSVPKMLGLRIKDVREKTGSERDKPERFLTVGEAKAMTAALMLSNLRRFKGEIEDTADRKSEEFERRKAELVRRQRLERQSIERRQEERRENEVRARQLRFRTGFRGLWDTLRGQNRRIRTLNEREALESLRRDQQECDALIQRHLEQRRHVDLFRMQLRREFTHERRRIERDFSAYNDMQMDYGRDGPEV
;
A
#
# COMPACT_ATOMS: atom_id res chain seq x y z
N MET A 1 -5.97 -11.74 -15.66
CA MET A 1 -4.60 -11.39 -15.20
C MET A 1 -4.65 -10.10 -14.40
N ILE A 2 -3.76 -9.92 -13.43
CA ILE A 2 -3.65 -8.70 -12.62
C ILE A 2 -2.67 -7.73 -13.31
N LEU A 3 -3.17 -6.56 -13.70
CA LEU A 3 -2.42 -5.50 -14.37
C LEU A 3 -2.16 -4.34 -13.41
N LYS A 4 -0.90 -3.99 -13.16
CA LYS A 4 -0.51 -2.89 -12.26
C LYS A 4 0.50 -1.96 -12.91
N GLY A 5 0.06 -0.74 -13.23
CA GLY A 5 0.90 0.27 -13.89
C GLY A 5 1.42 1.35 -12.96
N ASN A 6 2.57 1.94 -13.30
CA ASN A 6 3.10 3.14 -12.65
C ASN A 6 3.99 3.97 -13.59
N ARG A 7 4.00 5.29 -13.40
CA ARG A 7 4.87 6.24 -14.10
C ARG A 7 6.19 6.43 -13.34
N ARG A 8 7.31 6.39 -14.05
CA ARG A 8 8.67 6.40 -13.48
C ARG A 8 9.53 7.47 -14.14
N GLY A 9 10.48 8.03 -13.37
CA GLY A 9 11.47 9.01 -13.83
C GLY A 9 12.94 8.59 -13.60
N GLY A 10 13.19 7.45 -12.94
CA GLY A 10 14.53 6.90 -12.74
C GLY A 10 14.76 5.73 -13.68
N ALA A 11 15.51 5.94 -14.77
CA ALA A 11 15.84 4.89 -15.73
C ALA A 11 16.78 3.83 -15.14
N LYS A 12 17.89 4.28 -14.54
CA LYS A 12 18.88 3.44 -13.84
C LYS A 12 18.25 2.58 -12.75
N ASP A 13 17.48 3.21 -11.86
CA ASP A 13 16.83 2.52 -10.76
C ASP A 13 15.83 1.47 -11.26
N LEU A 14 15.08 1.77 -12.33
CA LEU A 14 14.10 0.82 -12.89
C LEU A 14 14.78 -0.37 -13.56
N ALA A 15 15.80 -0.15 -14.39
CA ALA A 15 16.52 -1.26 -15.02
C ALA A 15 17.20 -2.14 -13.98
N ALA A 16 17.90 -1.53 -13.01
CA ALA A 16 18.53 -2.28 -11.92
C ALA A 16 17.50 -3.07 -11.11
N HIS A 17 16.33 -2.47 -10.82
CA HIS A 17 15.25 -3.16 -10.12
C HIS A 17 14.70 -4.37 -10.89
N LEU A 18 14.54 -4.26 -12.21
CA LEU A 18 14.07 -5.36 -13.05
C LEU A 18 15.14 -6.45 -13.22
N MET A 19 16.43 -6.09 -13.17
CA MET A 19 17.54 -7.04 -13.29
C MET A 19 18.01 -7.66 -11.95
N LYS A 20 17.34 -7.37 -10.82
CA LYS A 20 17.76 -7.89 -9.50
C LYS A 20 17.73 -9.42 -9.40
N GLU A 21 18.72 -9.95 -8.70
CA GLU A 21 18.92 -11.39 -8.37
C GLU A 21 17.92 -11.98 -7.38
N GLU A 22 17.04 -11.18 -6.76
CA GLU A 22 15.93 -11.69 -5.91
C GLU A 22 14.83 -12.43 -6.71
N ASN A 23 15.03 -12.61 -8.02
CA ASN A 23 14.21 -13.37 -8.93
C ASN A 23 15.04 -14.59 -9.36
N ASP A 24 14.46 -15.79 -9.27
CA ASP A 24 15.15 -17.04 -9.55
C ASP A 24 15.71 -17.06 -10.99
N HIS A 25 14.96 -16.48 -11.95
CA HIS A 25 15.41 -16.22 -13.31
C HIS A 25 14.86 -14.90 -13.87
N VAL A 26 15.69 -14.16 -14.63
CA VAL A 26 15.31 -12.94 -15.35
C VAL A 26 15.64 -13.12 -16.83
N GLN A 27 14.66 -12.86 -17.71
CA GLN A 27 14.82 -12.91 -19.16
C GLN A 27 14.31 -11.62 -19.80
N VAL A 28 15.19 -10.88 -20.46
CA VAL A 28 14.78 -9.78 -21.37
C VAL A 28 14.26 -10.43 -22.64
N HIS A 29 12.97 -10.27 -22.91
CA HIS A 29 12.30 -10.91 -24.05
C HIS A 29 12.24 -10.01 -25.28
N GLU A 30 12.02 -8.71 -25.08
CA GLU A 30 11.88 -7.77 -26.18
C GLU A 30 12.49 -6.41 -25.81
N LEU A 31 13.22 -5.81 -26.75
CA LEU A 31 13.60 -4.40 -26.77
C LEU A 31 13.23 -3.83 -28.14
N ARG A 32 12.03 -3.26 -28.25
CA ARG A 32 11.48 -2.72 -29.50
C ARG A 32 11.62 -1.21 -29.53
N GLY A 33 12.23 -0.68 -30.60
CA GLY A 33 12.35 0.76 -30.81
C GLY A 33 13.48 1.43 -30.00
N PHE A 34 14.46 0.65 -29.56
CA PHE A 34 15.70 1.12 -28.92
C PHE A 34 16.90 0.75 -29.80
N VAL A 35 17.99 1.50 -29.67
CA VAL A 35 19.26 1.18 -30.34
C VAL A 35 20.08 0.19 -29.50
N ALA A 36 20.03 0.34 -28.18
CA ALA A 36 20.71 -0.51 -27.23
C ALA A 36 20.18 -1.95 -27.26
N SER A 37 21.11 -2.89 -27.10
CA SER A 37 20.86 -4.33 -27.02
C SER A 37 20.58 -4.82 -25.60
N ASP A 38 20.64 -3.96 -24.60
CA ASP A 38 20.38 -4.29 -23.21
C ASP A 38 19.37 -3.33 -22.56
N LEU A 39 18.71 -3.81 -21.50
CA LEU A 39 17.66 -3.07 -20.81
C LEU A 39 18.18 -1.75 -20.21
N MET A 40 19.43 -1.74 -19.75
CA MET A 40 19.98 -0.55 -19.10
C MET A 40 20.22 0.56 -20.13
N GLY A 41 20.81 0.22 -21.28
CA GLY A 41 20.97 1.11 -22.42
C GLY A 41 19.61 1.62 -22.91
N ALA A 42 18.64 0.74 -23.12
CA ALA A 42 17.31 1.10 -23.63
C ALA A 42 16.58 2.12 -22.72
N LEU A 43 16.60 1.92 -21.40
CA LEU A 43 15.97 2.88 -20.48
C LEU A 43 16.77 4.19 -20.38
N ASN A 44 18.10 4.14 -20.49
CA ASN A 44 18.94 5.33 -20.52
C ASN A 44 18.75 6.16 -21.80
N GLU A 45 18.48 5.54 -22.95
CA GLU A 45 18.10 6.26 -24.18
C GLU A 45 16.84 7.10 -23.94
N THR A 46 15.82 6.50 -23.30
CA THR A 46 14.59 7.23 -22.99
C THR A 46 14.87 8.41 -22.05
N TYR A 47 15.75 8.23 -21.07
CA TYR A 47 16.20 9.32 -20.19
C TYR A 47 16.91 10.42 -20.98
N ALA A 48 17.84 10.08 -21.87
CA ALA A 48 18.57 11.03 -22.70
C ALA A 48 17.61 11.88 -23.55
N ILE A 49 16.63 11.24 -24.21
CA ILE A 49 15.59 11.94 -24.98
C ILE A 49 14.74 12.83 -24.07
N SER A 50 14.41 12.38 -22.86
CA SER A 50 13.60 13.14 -21.90
C SER A 50 14.20 14.48 -21.51
N ARG A 51 15.53 14.59 -21.52
CA ARG A 51 16.26 15.83 -21.16
C ARG A 51 15.96 16.97 -22.12
N GLY A 52 15.55 16.66 -23.36
CA GLY A 52 15.05 17.63 -24.32
C GLY A 52 13.61 18.09 -24.07
N THR A 53 12.94 17.60 -23.01
CA THR A 53 11.53 17.88 -22.71
C THR A 53 11.34 18.31 -21.24
N LYS A 54 10.14 18.77 -20.88
CA LYS A 54 9.75 19.04 -19.48
C LYS A 54 9.21 17.80 -18.73
N CYS A 55 9.31 16.60 -19.34
CA CYS A 55 8.73 15.38 -18.79
C CYS A 55 9.62 14.75 -17.71
N GLN A 56 9.23 14.85 -16.44
CA GLN A 56 9.98 14.25 -15.33
C GLN A 56 9.75 12.74 -15.17
N LYS A 57 8.59 12.23 -15.60
CA LYS A 57 8.22 10.81 -15.52
C LYS A 57 8.00 10.26 -16.93
N PHE A 58 9.12 9.96 -17.58
CA PHE A 58 9.20 9.62 -19.00
C PHE A 58 9.05 8.13 -19.30
N LEU A 59 8.89 7.28 -18.28
CA LEU A 59 8.65 5.83 -18.44
C LEU A 59 7.30 5.43 -17.86
N TYR A 60 6.63 4.47 -18.51
CA TYR A 60 5.49 3.75 -17.96
C TYR A 60 5.84 2.28 -17.79
N SER A 61 5.73 1.75 -16.57
CA SER A 61 6.01 0.36 -16.25
C SER A 61 4.71 -0.34 -15.85
N LEU A 62 4.40 -1.45 -16.49
CA LEU A 62 3.24 -2.30 -16.24
C LEU A 62 3.71 -3.68 -15.81
N SER A 63 3.29 -4.12 -14.62
CA SER A 63 3.44 -5.50 -14.20
C SER A 63 2.21 -6.31 -14.60
N VAL A 64 2.43 -7.44 -15.27
CA VAL A 64 1.42 -8.38 -15.74
C VAL A 64 1.60 -9.69 -14.99
N ASN A 65 0.65 -10.01 -14.10
CA ASN A 65 0.75 -11.14 -13.19
C ASN A 65 -0.44 -12.10 -13.34
N PRO A 66 -0.21 -13.41 -13.49
CA PRO A 66 -1.23 -14.41 -13.22
C PRO A 66 -1.69 -14.34 -11.76
N PRO A 67 -2.96 -14.68 -11.46
CA PRO A 67 -3.42 -14.74 -10.08
C PRO A 67 -2.66 -15.81 -9.27
N PRO A 68 -2.66 -15.73 -7.92
CA PRO A 68 -1.98 -16.72 -7.08
C PRO A 68 -2.51 -18.14 -7.35
N GLY A 69 -1.61 -19.11 -7.50
CA GLY A 69 -1.96 -20.51 -7.78
C GLY A 69 -2.17 -20.84 -9.27
N GLU A 70 -2.30 -19.83 -10.13
CA GLU A 70 -2.50 -20.02 -11.57
C GLU A 70 -1.21 -19.75 -12.36
N THR A 71 -1.08 -20.42 -13.50
CA THR A 71 0.01 -20.20 -14.45
C THR A 71 -0.55 -19.66 -15.77
N ALA A 72 0.24 -18.87 -16.48
CA ALA A 72 -0.12 -18.37 -17.80
C ALA A 72 1.03 -18.65 -18.77
N SER A 73 0.68 -19.04 -19.99
CA SER A 73 1.68 -19.21 -21.05
C SER A 73 2.32 -17.87 -21.42
N MET A 74 3.53 -17.92 -21.95
CA MET A 74 4.23 -16.74 -22.47
C MET A 74 3.36 -16.01 -23.51
N ALA A 75 2.72 -16.75 -24.41
CA ALA A 75 1.83 -16.19 -25.44
C ALA A 75 0.65 -15.41 -24.83
N ALA A 76 0.02 -15.93 -23.77
CA ALA A 76 -1.07 -15.24 -23.08
C ALA A 76 -0.61 -13.94 -22.41
N ILE A 77 0.60 -13.94 -21.84
CA ILE A 77 1.17 -12.73 -21.21
C ILE A 77 1.50 -11.68 -22.27
N LEU A 78 2.08 -12.08 -23.41
CA LEU A 78 2.36 -11.18 -24.52
C LEU A 78 1.08 -10.59 -25.13
N GLU A 79 0.04 -11.41 -25.31
CA GLU A 79 -1.27 -10.91 -25.76
C GLU A 79 -1.85 -9.87 -24.79
N ALA A 80 -1.73 -10.10 -23.48
CA ALA A 80 -2.17 -9.15 -22.47
C ALA A 80 -1.38 -7.83 -22.53
N VAL A 81 -0.07 -7.88 -22.79
CA VAL A 81 0.78 -6.69 -22.99
C VAL A 81 0.37 -5.92 -24.24
N GLU A 82 0.11 -6.59 -25.36
CA GLU A 82 -0.34 -5.94 -26.59
C GLU A 82 -1.70 -5.27 -26.46
N LYS A 83 -2.66 -5.93 -25.77
CA LYS A 83 -3.95 -5.31 -25.47
C LYS A 83 -3.80 -4.11 -24.54
N ALA A 84 -2.93 -4.22 -23.52
CA ALA A 84 -2.66 -3.11 -22.62
C ALA A 84 -2.05 -1.92 -23.38
N GLU A 85 -1.15 -2.17 -24.34
CA GLU A 85 -0.57 -1.13 -25.20
C GLU A 85 -1.64 -0.35 -25.99
N LYS A 86 -2.61 -1.06 -26.58
CA LYS A 86 -3.75 -0.45 -27.29
C LYS A 86 -4.64 0.36 -26.35
N VAL A 87 -5.00 -0.19 -25.19
CA VAL A 87 -5.84 0.47 -24.18
C VAL A 87 -5.17 1.74 -23.63
N LEU A 88 -3.86 1.69 -23.41
CA LEU A 88 -3.07 2.81 -22.92
C LEU A 88 -2.72 3.82 -24.03
N LYS A 89 -3.05 3.52 -25.30
CA LYS A 89 -2.73 4.34 -26.47
C LYS A 89 -1.21 4.59 -26.60
N LEU A 90 -0.41 3.56 -26.31
CA LEU A 90 1.04 3.58 -26.42
C LEU A 90 1.55 2.85 -27.67
N THR A 91 0.66 2.50 -28.59
CA THR A 91 1.01 1.83 -29.85
C THR A 91 2.08 2.60 -30.60
N GLY A 92 3.15 1.89 -30.99
CA GLY A 92 4.28 2.47 -31.72
C GLY A 92 5.31 3.18 -30.84
N GLN A 93 5.10 3.30 -29.53
CA GLN A 93 6.15 3.76 -28.61
C GLN A 93 7.21 2.66 -28.40
N PRO A 94 8.47 3.05 -28.17
CA PRO A 94 9.53 2.12 -27.73
C PRO A 94 9.09 1.33 -26.50
N ARG A 95 9.31 0.01 -26.52
CA ARG A 95 8.83 -0.94 -25.51
C ARG A 95 9.90 -1.97 -25.14
N ALA A 96 10.05 -2.24 -23.86
CA ALA A 96 10.84 -3.34 -23.34
C ALA A 96 9.93 -4.35 -22.60
N ILE A 97 10.17 -5.64 -22.76
CA ILE A 97 9.46 -6.71 -22.02
C ILE A 97 10.48 -7.59 -21.31
N VAL A 98 10.28 -7.77 -20.00
CA VAL A 98 11.13 -8.61 -19.14
C VAL A 98 10.26 -9.63 -18.42
N PHE A 99 10.63 -10.91 -18.50
CA PHE A 99 10.01 -11.97 -17.71
C PHE A 99 10.83 -12.26 -16.47
N HIS A 100 10.14 -12.41 -15.34
CA HIS A 100 10.71 -12.85 -14.08
C HIS A 100 10.03 -14.14 -13.64
N GLU A 101 10.84 -15.07 -13.15
CA GLU A 101 10.39 -16.29 -12.47
C GLU A 101 10.77 -16.20 -11.00
N LYS A 102 9.78 -16.36 -10.12
CA LYS A 102 9.97 -16.32 -8.67
C LYS A 102 9.07 -17.34 -7.99
N ASN A 103 9.65 -18.24 -7.20
CA ASN A 103 8.94 -19.31 -6.49
C ASN A 103 8.03 -20.13 -7.43
N GLY A 104 8.53 -20.50 -8.61
CA GLY A 104 7.78 -21.25 -9.62
C GLY A 104 6.66 -20.46 -10.32
N ARG A 105 6.59 -19.12 -10.13
CA ARG A 105 5.60 -18.25 -10.77
C ARG A 105 6.27 -17.31 -11.75
N ARG A 106 5.82 -17.37 -13.01
CA ARG A 106 6.27 -16.49 -14.08
C ARG A 106 5.37 -15.27 -14.19
N HIS A 107 5.97 -14.08 -14.23
CA HIS A 107 5.29 -12.81 -14.50
C HIS A 107 6.13 -11.93 -15.41
N ALA A 108 5.53 -10.90 -15.99
CA ALA A 108 6.23 -9.99 -16.89
C ALA A 108 6.11 -8.52 -16.46
N HIS A 109 7.13 -7.75 -16.80
CA HIS A 109 7.14 -6.30 -16.76
C HIS A 109 7.27 -5.78 -18.18
N ALA A 110 6.30 -4.98 -18.61
CA ALA A 110 6.37 -4.24 -19.86
C ALA A 110 6.62 -2.75 -19.56
N VAL A 111 7.60 -2.15 -20.21
CA VAL A 111 8.01 -0.77 -20.01
C VAL A 111 7.95 -0.02 -21.33
N TRP A 112 7.26 1.13 -21.37
CA TRP A 112 7.17 1.99 -22.55
C TRP A 112 7.83 3.35 -22.31
N SER A 113 8.39 3.92 -23.37
CA SER A 113 8.68 5.36 -23.44
C SER A 113 7.37 6.16 -23.47
N LEU A 114 7.32 7.24 -22.68
CA LEU A 114 6.25 8.23 -22.72
C LEU A 114 6.63 9.46 -23.54
N ILE A 115 7.69 9.40 -24.35
CA ILE A 115 8.16 10.52 -25.15
C ILE A 115 8.03 10.17 -26.62
N ASP A 116 7.24 10.98 -27.32
CA ASP A 116 7.28 11.04 -28.77
C ASP A 116 8.56 11.76 -29.20
N ALA A 117 9.54 10.98 -29.68
CA ALA A 117 10.84 11.48 -30.12
C ALA A 117 10.77 12.36 -31.37
N ARG A 118 9.71 12.26 -32.20
CA ARG A 118 9.54 13.10 -33.39
C ARG A 118 8.98 14.47 -33.03
N ALA A 119 7.93 14.48 -32.19
CA ALA A 119 7.28 15.72 -31.76
C ALA A 119 7.97 16.39 -30.55
N MET A 120 8.92 15.68 -29.90
CA MET A 120 9.56 16.06 -28.65
C MET A 120 8.55 16.43 -27.54
N LYS A 121 7.48 15.62 -27.44
CA LYS A 121 6.37 15.82 -26.48
C LYS A 121 6.08 14.55 -25.70
N ALA A 122 5.60 14.73 -24.46
CA ALA A 122 5.18 13.62 -23.62
C ALA A 122 3.77 13.13 -23.97
N VAL A 123 3.60 11.81 -24.06
CA VAL A 123 2.30 11.15 -24.25
C VAL A 123 1.48 11.29 -22.97
N ARG A 124 0.25 11.81 -23.09
CA ARG A 124 -0.63 12.05 -21.94
C ARG A 124 -1.43 10.79 -21.58
N LEU A 125 -1.06 10.16 -20.46
CA LEU A 125 -1.85 9.10 -19.83
C LEU A 125 -2.76 9.67 -18.73
N ARG A 126 -4.08 9.50 -18.85
CA ARG A 126 -5.07 9.84 -17.81
C ARG A 126 -5.90 8.60 -17.46
N GLY A 127 -6.08 8.34 -16.16
CA GLY A 127 -6.99 7.29 -15.70
C GLY A 127 -6.58 5.86 -16.08
N ASP A 128 -5.29 5.55 -16.14
CA ASP A 128 -4.74 4.25 -16.51
C ASP A 128 -5.37 3.07 -15.75
N ARG A 129 -5.58 3.23 -14.44
CA ARG A 129 -6.25 2.21 -13.63
C ARG A 129 -7.68 1.92 -14.10
N MET A 130 -8.44 2.94 -14.48
CA MET A 130 -9.82 2.75 -14.97
C MET A 130 -9.81 2.16 -16.38
N ALA A 131 -8.85 2.53 -17.22
CA ALA A 131 -8.70 1.98 -18.57
C ALA A 131 -8.31 0.49 -18.55
N LEU A 132 -7.43 0.07 -17.63
CA LEU A 132 -6.95 -1.31 -17.53
C LEU A 132 -7.90 -2.27 -16.78
N GLN A 133 -8.90 -1.75 -16.06
CA GLN A 133 -9.81 -2.56 -15.26
C GLN A 133 -10.75 -3.45 -16.11
N PRO A 134 -11.36 -2.98 -17.21
CA PRO A 134 -12.09 -3.83 -18.15
C PRO A 134 -11.22 -4.94 -18.73
N LEU A 135 -9.99 -4.61 -19.16
CA LEU A 135 -9.04 -5.59 -19.71
C LEU A 135 -8.64 -6.64 -18.67
N THR A 136 -8.43 -6.23 -17.41
CA THR A 136 -8.19 -7.15 -16.30
C THR A 136 -9.33 -8.17 -16.21
N ARG A 137 -10.59 -7.70 -16.18
CA ARG A 137 -11.79 -8.57 -16.12
C ARG A 137 -11.87 -9.52 -17.31
N GLU A 138 -11.71 -9.01 -18.53
CA GLU A 138 -11.71 -9.80 -19.76
C GLU A 138 -10.68 -10.93 -19.69
N LEU A 139 -9.45 -10.63 -19.24
CA LEU A 139 -8.38 -11.61 -19.10
C LEU A 139 -8.69 -12.65 -18.01
N PHE A 140 -9.41 -12.32 -16.94
CA PHE A 140 -9.83 -13.34 -15.96
C PHE A 140 -10.87 -14.29 -16.58
N LEU A 141 -11.88 -13.75 -17.26
CA LEU A 141 -12.93 -14.55 -17.90
C LEU A 141 -12.38 -15.46 -18.99
N ARG A 142 -11.52 -14.93 -19.86
CA ARG A 142 -10.94 -15.69 -20.99
C ARG A 142 -10.09 -16.87 -20.53
N HIS A 143 -9.36 -16.73 -19.44
CA HIS A 143 -8.53 -17.80 -18.89
C HIS A 143 -9.30 -18.73 -17.93
N GLY A 144 -10.61 -18.52 -17.73
CA GLY A 144 -11.42 -19.33 -16.82
C GLY A 144 -11.06 -19.16 -15.34
N TRP A 145 -10.36 -18.08 -14.98
CA TRP A 145 -9.92 -17.86 -13.59
C TRP A 145 -11.00 -17.20 -12.75
N LYS A 146 -11.07 -17.56 -11.47
CA LYS A 146 -11.96 -16.91 -10.51
C LYS A 146 -11.62 -15.43 -10.38
N VAL A 147 -12.60 -14.57 -10.67
CA VAL A 147 -12.47 -13.12 -10.53
C VAL A 147 -12.40 -12.79 -9.04
N PRO A 148 -11.37 -12.07 -8.55
CA PRO A 148 -11.30 -11.66 -7.15
C PRO A 148 -12.51 -10.81 -6.76
N ASP A 149 -13.01 -10.95 -5.54
CA ASP A 149 -14.22 -10.25 -5.09
C ASP A 149 -14.13 -8.74 -5.31
N GLY A 150 -12.92 -8.16 -5.13
CA GLY A 150 -12.55 -6.77 -5.46
C GLY A 150 -12.91 -6.25 -6.86
N LEU A 151 -13.08 -7.16 -7.82
CA LEU A 151 -13.41 -6.91 -9.23
C LEU A 151 -14.88 -7.24 -9.56
N LEU A 152 -15.59 -7.98 -8.70
CA LEU A 152 -17.04 -8.15 -8.74
C LEU A 152 -17.72 -6.80 -8.44
N ASP A 153 -18.91 -6.59 -8.99
CA ASP A 153 -19.57 -5.29 -8.97
C ASP A 153 -19.59 -4.65 -7.59
N ARG A 154 -19.07 -3.42 -7.54
CA ARG A 154 -18.99 -2.59 -6.33
C ARG A 154 -20.34 -2.33 -5.68
N GLU A 155 -21.42 -2.49 -6.44
CA GLU A 155 -22.78 -2.16 -6.02
C GLU A 155 -23.52 -3.35 -5.37
N ASN A 156 -22.99 -4.58 -5.45
CA ASN A 156 -23.70 -5.82 -5.11
C ASN A 156 -23.05 -6.57 -3.92
N ARG A 157 -22.82 -5.90 -2.78
CA ARG A 157 -22.08 -6.53 -1.67
C ARG A 157 -22.78 -6.46 -0.33
N ASP A 158 -22.98 -7.65 0.24
CA ASP A 158 -23.61 -7.87 1.55
C ASP A 158 -22.87 -7.13 2.68
N PRO A 159 -23.58 -6.27 3.43
CA PRO A 159 -23.05 -5.56 4.59
C PRO A 159 -22.52 -6.42 5.72
N ARG A 160 -22.96 -7.67 5.80
CA ARG A 160 -22.58 -8.61 6.85
C ARG A 160 -21.16 -9.15 6.66
N SER A 161 -20.57 -8.98 5.47
CA SER A 161 -19.25 -9.51 5.13
C SER A 161 -18.15 -8.44 4.99
N PHE A 162 -18.38 -7.18 5.39
CA PHE A 162 -17.38 -6.12 5.20
C PHE A 162 -16.08 -6.38 5.95
N THR A 163 -14.94 -6.15 5.29
CA THR A 163 -13.65 -5.97 5.95
C THR A 163 -13.49 -4.54 6.47
N LEU A 164 -12.59 -4.28 7.44
CA LEU A 164 -12.34 -2.94 8.00
C LEU A 164 -12.01 -1.90 6.91
N LYS A 165 -11.21 -2.30 5.91
CA LYS A 165 -10.82 -1.44 4.79
C LYS A 165 -12.02 -1.07 3.91
N GLU A 166 -12.92 -2.02 3.70
CA GLU A 166 -14.14 -1.82 2.90
C GLU A 166 -15.15 -0.97 3.67
N TYR A 167 -15.29 -1.18 4.98
CA TYR A 167 -16.09 -0.30 5.85
C TYR A 167 -15.65 1.17 5.74
N HIS A 168 -14.34 1.43 5.79
CA HIS A 168 -13.81 2.78 5.62
C HIS A 168 -14.08 3.38 4.23
N GLN A 169 -14.08 2.56 3.18
CA GLN A 169 -14.38 2.98 1.83
C GLN A 169 -15.88 3.24 1.64
N ALA A 170 -16.73 2.35 2.14
CA ALA A 170 -18.18 2.48 2.14
C ALA A 170 -18.60 3.77 2.85
N ARG A 171 -18.03 4.08 4.02
CA ARG A 171 -18.29 5.34 4.73
C ARG A 171 -17.96 6.61 3.94
N LYS A 172 -17.00 6.55 3.01
CA LYS A 172 -16.64 7.69 2.15
C LYS A 172 -17.63 7.88 0.98
N HIS A 173 -18.23 6.80 0.49
CA HIS A 173 -19.10 6.79 -0.69
C HIS A 173 -20.60 6.71 -0.37
N GLY A 174 -20.95 6.11 0.77
CA GLY A 174 -22.32 5.83 1.18
C GLY A 174 -23.13 7.04 1.59
N ARG A 175 -22.49 8.21 1.72
CA ARG A 175 -23.17 9.50 1.90
C ARG A 175 -23.49 10.20 0.57
N ASP A 176 -23.18 9.60 -0.58
CA ASP A 176 -23.53 10.18 -1.89
C ASP A 176 -24.93 9.71 -2.33
N PRO A 177 -25.92 10.62 -2.45
CA PRO A 177 -27.27 10.29 -2.89
C PRO A 177 -27.34 9.59 -4.26
N ARG A 178 -26.32 9.79 -5.12
CA ARG A 178 -26.26 9.14 -6.44
C ARG A 178 -26.00 7.63 -6.32
N THR A 179 -25.14 7.24 -5.40
CA THR A 179 -24.82 5.83 -5.14
C THR A 179 -26.03 5.11 -4.53
N ALA A 180 -26.70 5.75 -3.56
CA ALA A 180 -27.93 5.24 -2.98
C ALA A 180 -29.03 5.06 -4.05
N ARG A 181 -29.22 6.06 -4.92
CA ARG A 181 -30.17 5.97 -6.04
C ARG A 181 -29.86 4.79 -6.97
N SER A 182 -28.61 4.64 -7.42
CA SER A 182 -28.19 3.52 -8.28
C SER A 182 -28.50 2.18 -7.65
N ALA A 183 -28.12 2.00 -6.39
CA ALA A 183 -28.32 0.74 -5.67
C ALA A 183 -29.82 0.40 -5.47
N ILE A 184 -30.67 1.39 -5.19
CA ILE A 184 -32.13 1.21 -5.08
C ILE A 184 -32.73 0.85 -6.45
N GLN A 185 -32.31 1.52 -7.52
CA GLN A 185 -32.77 1.24 -8.89
C GLN A 185 -32.38 -0.16 -9.35
N THR A 186 -31.14 -0.58 -9.08
CA THR A 186 -30.68 -1.92 -9.45
C THR A 186 -31.39 -2.99 -8.64
N ALA A 187 -31.57 -2.80 -7.32
CA ALA A 187 -32.37 -3.69 -6.47
C ALA A 187 -33.83 -3.81 -6.97
N TRP A 188 -34.40 -2.72 -7.46
CA TRP A 188 -35.74 -2.72 -8.04
C TRP A 188 -35.80 -3.48 -9.36
N ALA A 189 -34.79 -3.35 -10.23
CA ALA A 189 -34.76 -4.00 -11.53
C ALA A 189 -34.63 -5.53 -11.44
N VAL A 190 -33.89 -6.04 -10.44
CA VAL A 190 -33.65 -7.49 -10.27
C VAL A 190 -34.70 -8.20 -9.41
N SER A 191 -35.60 -7.44 -8.78
CA SER A 191 -36.68 -8.01 -7.97
C SER A 191 -37.96 -8.13 -8.79
N ASP A 192 -38.77 -9.13 -8.48
CA ASP A 192 -40.12 -9.35 -9.04
C ASP A 192 -41.21 -9.17 -7.97
N SER A 193 -40.84 -9.32 -6.70
CA SER A 193 -41.72 -9.32 -5.53
C SER A 193 -41.17 -8.45 -4.41
N LYS A 194 -42.02 -8.12 -3.43
CA LYS A 194 -41.62 -7.40 -2.21
C LYS A 194 -40.44 -8.10 -1.51
N ALA A 195 -40.53 -9.41 -1.31
CA ALA A 195 -39.51 -10.19 -0.61
C ALA A 195 -38.17 -10.18 -1.37
N ALA A 196 -38.21 -10.32 -2.70
CA ALA A 196 -37.01 -10.19 -3.53
C ALA A 196 -36.42 -8.78 -3.48
N PHE A 197 -37.26 -7.74 -3.41
CA PHE A 197 -36.80 -6.36 -3.28
C PHE A 197 -36.17 -6.09 -1.91
N GLU A 198 -36.77 -6.58 -0.83
CA GLU A 198 -36.19 -6.48 0.52
C GLU A 198 -34.85 -7.23 0.63
N ALA A 199 -34.76 -8.42 0.06
CA ALA A 199 -33.51 -9.19 0.01
C ALA A 199 -32.43 -8.42 -0.79
N ALA A 200 -32.75 -7.93 -1.99
CA ALA A 200 -31.82 -7.17 -2.82
C ALA A 200 -31.38 -5.84 -2.19
N LEU A 201 -32.24 -5.19 -1.40
CA LEU A 201 -31.86 -4.01 -0.61
C LEU A 201 -30.96 -4.39 0.56
N GLN A 202 -31.26 -5.48 1.27
CA GLN A 202 -30.45 -5.96 2.40
C GLN A 202 -29.03 -6.34 1.95
N GLU A 203 -28.91 -7.03 0.82
CA GLU A 203 -27.62 -7.33 0.16
C GLU A 203 -26.82 -6.07 -0.19
N ARG A 204 -27.43 -4.89 -0.19
CA ARG A 204 -26.80 -3.61 -0.52
C ARG A 204 -26.70 -2.67 0.68
N GLY A 205 -27.03 -3.13 1.89
CA GLY A 205 -26.93 -2.31 3.10
C GLY A 205 -28.07 -1.36 3.34
N MET A 206 -29.24 -1.68 2.77
CA MET A 206 -30.45 -0.91 2.99
C MET A 206 -31.55 -1.81 3.53
N LYS A 207 -32.38 -1.25 4.41
CA LYS A 207 -33.59 -1.89 4.89
C LYS A 207 -34.81 -1.14 4.42
N LEU A 208 -35.81 -1.87 3.95
CA LEU A 208 -37.10 -1.30 3.62
C LEU A 208 -37.87 -0.99 4.91
N ALA A 209 -38.49 0.19 4.98
CA ALA A 209 -39.26 0.65 6.11
C ALA A 209 -40.45 1.50 5.67
N LYS A 210 -41.42 1.68 6.57
CA LYS A 210 -42.53 2.62 6.41
C LYS A 210 -42.11 3.97 7.01
N GLY A 211 -42.23 5.04 6.22
CA GLY A 211 -41.95 6.39 6.71
C GLY A 211 -43.16 7.04 7.39
N ASP A 212 -42.90 7.90 8.38
CA ASP A 212 -43.95 8.51 9.22
C ASP A 212 -44.85 9.48 8.44
N ARG A 213 -44.29 10.19 7.44
CA ARG A 213 -45.01 11.17 6.60
C ARG A 213 -44.97 10.85 5.10
N ALA A 214 -43.99 10.06 4.66
CA ALA A 214 -43.73 9.75 3.26
C ALA A 214 -43.73 8.23 3.10
N GLY A 215 -44.55 7.69 2.20
CA GLY A 215 -44.91 6.27 2.05
C GLY A 215 -43.78 5.24 2.27
N LEU A 216 -43.37 4.54 1.24
CA LEU A 216 -42.32 3.53 1.36
C LEU A 216 -40.93 4.19 1.34
N VAL A 217 -40.10 3.90 2.35
CA VAL A 217 -38.74 4.44 2.49
C VAL A 217 -37.73 3.31 2.66
N CYS A 218 -36.46 3.60 2.39
CA CYS A 218 -35.35 2.71 2.72
C CYS A 218 -34.35 3.43 3.62
N VAL A 219 -33.86 2.73 4.63
CA VAL A 219 -32.86 3.21 5.57
C VAL A 219 -31.54 2.56 5.21
N ASP A 220 -30.48 3.34 5.00
CA ASP A 220 -29.15 2.80 4.72
C ASP A 220 -28.39 2.42 6.00
N MET A 221 -27.20 1.84 5.81
CA MET A 221 -26.32 1.43 6.90
C MET A 221 -25.84 2.58 7.81
N PHE A 222 -26.02 3.84 7.41
CA PHE A 222 -25.66 5.03 8.19
C PHE A 222 -26.88 5.68 8.86
N GLY A 223 -28.08 5.14 8.63
CA GLY A 223 -29.33 5.67 9.17
C GLY A 223 -29.98 6.76 8.33
N GLU A 224 -29.48 7.03 7.13
CA GLU A 224 -30.11 7.97 6.20
C GLU A 224 -31.37 7.34 5.61
N VAL A 225 -32.42 8.18 5.47
CA VAL A 225 -33.73 7.74 5.01
C VAL A 225 -33.97 8.26 3.61
N TYR A 226 -34.19 7.35 2.66
CA TYR A 226 -34.49 7.69 1.28
C TYR A 226 -35.90 7.26 0.88
N SER A 227 -36.62 8.14 0.19
CA SER A 227 -37.93 7.81 -0.37
C SER A 227 -37.77 6.92 -1.60
N VAL A 228 -38.33 5.70 -1.54
CA VAL A 228 -38.23 4.71 -2.62
C VAL A 228 -38.83 5.22 -3.94
N PRO A 229 -40.07 5.76 -3.98
CA PRO A 229 -40.66 6.31 -5.22
C PRO A 229 -39.81 7.42 -5.84
N LYS A 230 -39.25 8.33 -5.03
CA LYS A 230 -38.42 9.46 -5.49
C LYS A 230 -37.06 9.01 -6.03
N MET A 231 -36.50 7.93 -5.49
CA MET A 231 -35.24 7.38 -5.98
C MET A 231 -35.43 6.60 -7.29
N LEU A 232 -36.56 5.90 -7.42
CA LEU A 232 -36.91 5.17 -8.64
C LEU A 232 -37.45 6.07 -9.76
N GLY A 233 -38.00 7.25 -9.42
CA GLY A 233 -38.69 8.11 -10.39
C GLY A 233 -40.06 7.56 -10.82
N LEU A 234 -40.66 6.70 -9.99
CA LEU A 234 -41.95 6.03 -10.24
C LEU A 234 -43.06 6.66 -9.42
N ARG A 235 -44.33 6.46 -9.85
CA ARG A 235 -45.48 6.90 -9.06
C ARG A 235 -45.66 5.96 -7.86
N ILE A 236 -46.22 6.50 -6.78
CA ILE A 236 -46.44 5.75 -5.54
C ILE A 236 -47.34 4.51 -5.77
N LYS A 237 -48.29 4.60 -6.71
CA LYS A 237 -49.18 3.48 -7.07
C LYS A 237 -48.39 2.30 -7.66
N ASP A 238 -47.51 2.58 -8.62
CA ASP A 238 -46.68 1.59 -9.31
C ASP A 238 -45.73 0.87 -8.34
N VAL A 239 -45.20 1.59 -7.35
CA VAL A 239 -44.37 0.98 -6.31
C VAL A 239 -45.19 0.03 -5.43
N ARG A 240 -46.40 0.46 -5.01
CA ARG A 240 -47.29 -0.33 -4.16
C ARG A 240 -47.86 -1.58 -4.83
N GLU A 241 -47.99 -1.57 -6.14
CA GLU A 241 -48.43 -2.75 -6.89
C GLU A 241 -47.46 -3.93 -6.71
N LYS A 242 -46.16 -3.65 -6.65
CA LYS A 242 -45.10 -4.65 -6.45
C LYS A 242 -44.78 -4.94 -4.98
N THR A 243 -44.78 -3.90 -4.13
CA THR A 243 -44.36 -4.03 -2.72
C THR A 243 -45.52 -4.21 -1.75
N GLY A 244 -46.76 -4.07 -2.20
CA GLY A 244 -47.92 -3.89 -1.33
C GLY A 244 -48.00 -2.49 -0.72
N SER A 245 -49.17 -2.16 -0.21
CA SER A 245 -49.46 -0.87 0.44
C SER A 245 -49.03 -0.87 1.91
N GLU A 246 -48.14 0.05 2.25
CA GLU A 246 -47.67 0.31 3.62
C GLU A 246 -48.76 0.92 4.54
N ARG A 247 -49.88 1.33 3.95
CA ARG A 247 -51.06 1.87 4.65
C ARG A 247 -52.06 0.78 5.04
N ASP A 248 -52.23 -0.22 4.19
CA ASP A 248 -53.30 -1.23 4.36
C ASP A 248 -52.85 -2.39 5.26
N LYS A 249 -51.54 -2.69 5.32
CA LYS A 249 -50.97 -3.72 6.19
C LYS A 249 -49.67 -3.22 6.86
N PRO A 250 -49.78 -2.31 7.84
CA PRO A 250 -48.62 -1.67 8.47
C PRO A 250 -47.70 -2.67 9.17
N GLU A 251 -48.26 -3.74 9.76
CA GLU A 251 -47.51 -4.79 10.47
C GLU A 251 -46.52 -5.56 9.59
N ARG A 252 -46.64 -5.45 8.26
CA ARG A 252 -45.73 -6.11 7.31
C ARG A 252 -44.49 -5.26 6.99
N PHE A 253 -44.35 -4.07 7.54
CA PHE A 253 -43.23 -3.17 7.27
C PHE A 253 -42.61 -2.69 8.58
N LEU A 254 -41.28 -2.71 8.63
CA LEU A 254 -40.55 -2.13 9.75
C LEU A 254 -40.82 -0.62 9.83
N THR A 255 -40.89 -0.07 11.03
CA THR A 255 -40.82 1.38 11.20
C THR A 255 -39.41 1.88 10.87
N VAL A 256 -39.26 3.18 10.57
CA VAL A 256 -37.92 3.78 10.40
C VAL A 256 -37.07 3.57 11.65
N GLY A 257 -37.67 3.69 12.83
CA GLY A 257 -37.01 3.45 14.11
C GLY A 257 -36.48 2.02 14.26
N GLU A 258 -37.33 1.01 13.99
CA GLU A 258 -36.92 -0.40 14.03
C GLU A 258 -35.84 -0.72 13.01
N ALA A 259 -35.98 -0.22 11.78
CA ALA A 259 -34.99 -0.41 10.72
C ALA A 259 -33.64 0.21 11.11
N LYS A 260 -33.63 1.39 11.74
CA LYS A 260 -32.43 2.03 12.29
C LYS A 260 -31.83 1.20 13.44
N ALA A 261 -32.63 0.78 14.41
CA ALA A 261 -32.16 0.01 15.57
C ALA A 261 -31.52 -1.33 15.15
N MET A 262 -32.15 -2.07 14.24
CA MET A 262 -31.58 -3.32 13.73
C MET A 262 -30.28 -3.11 12.95
N THR A 263 -30.20 -2.00 12.20
CA THR A 263 -29.01 -1.65 11.43
C THR A 263 -27.86 -1.24 12.35
N ALA A 264 -28.16 -0.44 13.38
CA ALA A 264 -27.22 -0.06 14.43
C ALA A 264 -26.67 -1.28 15.18
N ALA A 265 -27.53 -2.22 15.58
CA ALA A 265 -27.11 -3.46 16.26
C ALA A 265 -26.13 -4.29 15.42
N LEU A 266 -26.39 -4.42 14.11
CA LEU A 266 -25.50 -5.11 13.18
C LEU A 266 -24.17 -4.36 13.00
N MET A 267 -24.20 -3.03 12.91
CA MET A 267 -22.98 -2.23 12.77
C MET A 267 -22.14 -2.26 14.05
N LEU A 268 -22.76 -2.24 15.23
CA LEU A 268 -22.07 -2.35 16.52
C LEU A 268 -21.35 -3.69 16.67
N SER A 269 -21.95 -4.81 16.25
CA SER A 269 -21.28 -6.12 16.29
C SER A 269 -20.07 -6.15 15.37
N ASN A 270 -20.20 -5.62 14.15
CA ASN A 270 -19.09 -5.48 13.21
C ASN A 270 -17.98 -4.57 13.74
N LEU A 271 -18.33 -3.44 14.38
CA LEU A 271 -17.35 -2.52 14.97
C LEU A 271 -16.60 -3.13 16.15
N ARG A 272 -17.25 -4.00 16.96
CA ARG A 272 -16.55 -4.76 18.02
C ARG A 272 -15.52 -5.71 17.43
N ARG A 273 -15.87 -6.43 16.35
CA ARG A 273 -14.94 -7.30 15.63
C ARG A 273 -13.75 -6.49 15.08
N PHE A 274 -14.05 -5.37 14.41
CA PHE A 274 -13.02 -4.48 13.86
C PHE A 274 -12.11 -3.89 14.93
N LYS A 275 -12.64 -3.56 16.11
CA LYS A 275 -11.83 -3.11 17.23
C LYS A 275 -10.80 -4.18 17.64
N GLY A 276 -11.24 -5.43 17.79
CA GLY A 276 -10.34 -6.55 18.06
C GLY A 276 -9.29 -6.75 16.96
N GLU A 277 -9.67 -6.71 15.69
CA GLU A 277 -8.73 -6.80 14.56
C GLU A 277 -7.66 -5.69 14.58
N ILE A 278 -8.03 -4.45 14.93
CA ILE A 278 -7.08 -3.34 15.06
C ILE A 278 -6.12 -3.58 16.22
N GLU A 279 -6.62 -4.02 17.37
CA GLU A 279 -5.80 -4.33 18.55
C GLU A 279 -4.81 -5.46 18.23
N ASP A 280 -5.27 -6.56 17.64
CA ASP A 280 -4.43 -7.70 17.22
C ASP A 280 -3.39 -7.31 16.17
N THR A 281 -3.72 -6.43 15.23
CA THR A 281 -2.76 -5.94 14.24
C THR A 281 -1.75 -4.98 14.85
N ALA A 282 -2.16 -4.16 15.82
CA ALA A 282 -1.28 -3.27 16.57
C ALA A 282 -0.26 -4.06 17.40
N ASP A 283 -0.72 -5.10 18.10
CA ASP A 283 0.13 -5.96 18.92
C ASP A 283 1.14 -6.72 18.06
N ARG A 284 0.70 -7.36 16.97
CA ARG A 284 1.61 -8.04 16.03
C ARG A 284 2.68 -7.12 15.46
N LYS A 285 2.31 -5.91 15.02
CA LYS A 285 3.29 -4.95 14.50
C LYS A 285 4.21 -4.40 15.60
N SER A 286 3.72 -4.24 16.82
CA SER A 286 4.51 -3.84 17.98
C SER A 286 5.56 -4.90 18.31
N GLU A 287 5.20 -6.18 18.34
CA GLU A 287 6.13 -7.29 18.53
C GLU A 287 7.16 -7.40 17.42
N GLU A 288 6.75 -7.26 16.16
CA GLU A 288 7.66 -7.24 15.01
C GLU A 288 8.66 -6.08 15.13
N PHE A 289 8.19 -4.90 15.57
CA PHE A 289 9.02 -3.75 15.81
C PHE A 289 10.06 -3.99 16.92
N GLU A 290 9.65 -4.52 18.07
CA GLU A 290 10.58 -4.81 19.16
C GLU A 290 11.60 -5.88 18.77
N ARG A 291 11.21 -6.89 17.97
CA ARG A 291 12.14 -7.86 17.38
C ARG A 291 13.19 -7.20 16.50
N ARG A 292 12.77 -6.36 15.55
CA ARG A 292 13.69 -5.63 14.65
C ARG A 292 14.62 -4.68 15.42
N LYS A 293 14.11 -4.02 16.46
CA LYS A 293 14.89 -3.15 17.35
C LYS A 293 15.94 -3.95 18.13
N ALA A 294 15.57 -5.11 18.68
CA ALA A 294 16.49 -5.99 19.39
C ALA A 294 17.61 -6.48 18.46
N GLU A 295 17.27 -6.87 17.22
CA GLU A 295 18.26 -7.26 16.21
C GLU A 295 19.21 -6.12 15.85
N LEU A 296 18.67 -4.91 15.63
CA LEU A 296 19.49 -3.73 15.37
C LEU A 296 20.45 -3.45 16.54
N VAL A 297 19.96 -3.49 17.78
CA VAL A 297 20.80 -3.27 18.97
C VAL A 297 21.88 -4.35 19.08
N ARG A 298 21.55 -5.61 18.80
CA ARG A 298 22.53 -6.72 18.78
C ARG A 298 23.62 -6.46 17.74
N ARG A 299 23.26 -6.08 16.52
CA ARG A 299 24.22 -5.74 15.46
C ARG A 299 25.13 -4.58 15.87
N GLN A 300 24.54 -3.50 16.41
CA GLN A 300 25.30 -2.34 16.87
C GLN A 300 26.28 -2.67 18.00
N ARG A 301 25.93 -3.62 18.90
CA ARG A 301 26.84 -4.11 19.95
C ARG A 301 28.04 -4.86 19.36
N LEU A 302 27.79 -5.76 18.41
CA LEU A 302 28.84 -6.51 17.72
C LEU A 302 29.77 -5.57 16.93
N GLU A 303 29.22 -4.58 16.22
CA GLU A 303 30.02 -3.60 15.48
C GLU A 303 30.93 -2.79 16.42
N ARG A 304 30.42 -2.34 17.57
CA ARG A 304 31.21 -1.62 18.59
C ARG A 304 32.34 -2.48 19.14
N GLN A 305 32.04 -3.72 19.53
CA GLN A 305 33.04 -4.66 20.03
C GLN A 305 34.13 -4.95 18.98
N SER A 306 33.74 -5.04 17.69
CA SER A 306 34.70 -5.26 16.60
C SER A 306 35.65 -4.08 16.38
N ILE A 307 35.17 -2.83 16.52
CA ILE A 307 36.01 -1.64 16.42
C ILE A 307 36.94 -1.56 17.62
N GLU A 308 36.42 -1.77 18.82
CA GLU A 308 37.19 -1.74 20.07
C GLU A 308 38.38 -2.71 19.99
N ARG A 309 38.12 -3.98 19.61
CA ARG A 309 39.17 -4.99 19.42
C ARG A 309 40.20 -4.58 18.37
N ARG A 310 39.76 -4.04 17.24
CA ARG A 310 40.65 -3.63 16.14
C ARG A 310 41.51 -2.42 16.55
N GLN A 311 40.97 -1.50 17.34
CA GLN A 311 41.70 -0.36 17.89
C GLN A 311 42.69 -0.79 18.97
N GLU A 312 42.33 -1.76 19.82
CA GLU A 312 43.23 -2.34 20.83
C GLU A 312 44.43 -3.03 20.18
N GLU A 313 44.20 -3.95 19.24
CA GLU A 313 45.25 -4.64 18.48
C GLU A 313 46.17 -3.64 17.74
N ARG A 314 45.58 -2.60 17.13
CA ARG A 314 46.34 -1.53 16.47
C ARG A 314 47.16 -0.73 17.48
N ARG A 315 46.58 -0.37 18.62
CA ARG A 315 47.24 0.42 19.68
C ARG A 315 48.44 -0.32 20.23
N GLU A 316 48.34 -1.63 20.48
CA GLU A 316 49.47 -2.46 20.90
C GLU A 316 50.61 -2.43 19.87
N ASN A 317 50.29 -2.62 18.59
CA ASN A 317 51.27 -2.59 17.51
C ASN A 317 51.95 -1.23 17.39
N GLU A 318 51.19 -0.13 17.47
CA GLU A 318 51.72 1.23 17.44
C GLU A 318 52.58 1.55 18.68
N VAL A 319 52.21 1.03 19.86
CA VAL A 319 53.04 1.17 21.08
C VAL A 319 54.35 0.40 20.91
N ARG A 320 54.32 -0.85 20.43
CA ARG A 320 55.53 -1.65 20.16
C ARG A 320 56.43 -0.96 19.15
N ALA A 321 55.87 -0.45 18.04
CA ALA A 321 56.63 0.28 17.02
C ALA A 321 57.31 1.55 17.57
N ARG A 322 56.62 2.30 18.44
CA ARG A 322 57.18 3.48 19.11
C ARG A 322 58.28 3.12 20.12
N GLN A 323 58.13 2.01 20.84
CA GLN A 323 59.15 1.51 21.78
C GLN A 323 60.42 1.06 21.06
N LEU A 324 60.30 0.39 19.91
CA LEU A 324 61.44 -0.08 19.10
C LEU A 324 62.31 1.06 18.55
N ARG A 325 61.82 2.31 18.53
CA ARG A 325 62.61 3.49 18.13
C ARG A 325 63.69 3.86 19.16
N PHE A 326 63.51 3.47 20.42
CA PHE A 326 64.51 3.68 21.45
C PHE A 326 65.60 2.59 21.35
N ARG A 327 66.85 3.02 21.22
CA ARG A 327 68.01 2.11 21.24
C ARG A 327 68.32 1.71 22.69
N THR A 328 68.61 0.43 22.90
CA THR A 328 68.95 -0.12 24.21
C THR A 328 70.47 -0.11 24.49
N GLY A 329 70.85 -0.27 25.77
CA GLY A 329 72.24 -0.38 26.19
C GLY A 329 73.07 0.91 26.04
N PHE A 330 74.38 0.76 25.83
CA PHE A 330 75.34 1.88 25.78
C PHE A 330 75.04 2.92 24.69
N ARG A 331 74.43 2.49 23.57
CA ARG A 331 73.98 3.39 22.49
C ARG A 331 72.81 4.28 22.92
N GLY A 332 71.91 3.78 23.78
CA GLY A 332 70.79 4.58 24.32
C GLY A 332 71.25 5.67 25.31
N LEU A 333 72.30 5.39 26.10
CA LEU A 333 72.95 6.40 26.96
C LEU A 333 73.59 7.52 26.12
N TRP A 334 74.26 7.16 25.03
CA TRP A 334 74.80 8.13 24.05
C TRP A 334 73.72 8.96 23.34
N ASP A 335 72.56 8.38 23.04
CA ASP A 335 71.43 9.10 22.43
C ASP A 335 70.72 10.03 23.43
N THR A 336 70.85 9.74 24.73
CA THR A 336 70.38 10.62 25.81
C THR A 336 71.28 11.85 25.95
N LEU A 337 72.60 11.65 25.95
CA LEU A 337 73.58 12.75 26.00
C LEU A 337 73.49 13.68 24.78
N ARG A 338 73.24 13.13 23.59
CA ARG A 338 73.07 13.92 22.35
C ARG A 338 71.67 14.53 22.17
N GLY A 339 70.75 14.33 23.13
CA GLY A 339 69.38 14.85 23.08
C GLY A 339 68.47 14.17 22.04
N GLN A 340 68.93 13.12 21.37
CA GLN A 340 68.19 12.38 20.35
C GLN A 340 66.99 11.64 20.97
N ASN A 341 67.14 11.13 22.20
CA ASN A 341 66.03 10.56 22.98
C ASN A 341 64.89 11.57 23.24
N ARG A 342 65.22 12.85 23.49
CA ARG A 342 64.22 13.89 23.70
C ARG A 342 63.41 14.16 22.43
N ARG A 343 64.06 14.12 21.25
CA ARG A 343 63.41 14.26 19.94
C ARG A 343 62.52 13.06 19.59
N ILE A 344 62.98 11.84 19.88
CA ILE A 344 62.17 10.62 19.67
C ILE A 344 60.95 10.63 20.59
N ARG A 345 61.11 11.06 21.85
CA ARG A 345 60.01 11.18 22.81
C ARG A 345 58.94 12.16 22.34
N THR A 346 59.32 13.38 21.93
CA THR A 346 58.34 14.37 21.44
C THR A 346 57.62 13.91 20.17
N LEU A 347 58.31 13.21 19.26
CA LEU A 347 57.68 12.60 18.08
C LEU A 347 56.68 11.51 18.50
N ASN A 348 57.08 10.60 19.38
CA ASN A 348 56.21 9.53 19.87
C ASN A 348 54.99 10.06 20.63
N GLU A 349 55.13 11.14 21.40
CA GLU A 349 54.03 11.83 22.09
C GLU A 349 53.05 12.45 21.09
N ARG A 350 53.56 13.11 20.04
CA ARG A 350 52.72 13.67 18.97
C ARG A 350 51.96 12.58 18.22
N GLU A 351 52.64 11.52 17.78
CA GLU A 351 51.99 10.39 17.10
C GLU A 351 50.99 9.67 18.01
N ALA A 352 51.28 9.53 19.31
CA ALA A 352 50.32 8.97 20.28
C ALA A 352 49.00 9.75 20.29
N LEU A 353 49.11 11.08 20.27
CA LEU A 353 47.98 11.99 20.35
C LEU A 353 47.19 12.02 19.04
N GLU A 354 47.88 11.98 17.90
CA GLU A 354 47.26 11.82 16.57
C GLU A 354 46.51 10.49 16.46
N SER A 355 47.12 9.39 16.91
CA SER A 355 46.47 8.07 16.96
C SER A 355 45.23 8.05 17.84
N LEU A 356 45.30 8.65 19.04
CA LEU A 356 44.16 8.74 19.95
C LEU A 356 43.00 9.54 19.34
N ARG A 357 43.29 10.70 18.73
CA ARG A 357 42.27 11.53 18.06
C ARG A 357 41.60 10.77 16.91
N ARG A 358 42.37 10.04 16.11
CA ARG A 358 41.85 9.21 15.02
C ARG A 358 40.94 8.10 15.55
N ASP A 359 41.37 7.34 16.55
CA ASP A 359 40.55 6.28 17.16
C ASP A 359 39.23 6.84 17.72
N GLN A 360 39.28 8.02 18.35
CA GLN A 360 38.11 8.71 18.86
C GLN A 360 37.16 9.15 17.74
N GLN A 361 37.67 9.70 16.65
CA GLN A 361 36.88 10.07 15.48
C GLN A 361 36.21 8.85 14.82
N GLU A 362 36.90 7.72 14.74
CA GLU A 362 36.31 6.46 14.24
C GLU A 362 35.13 5.99 15.12
N CYS A 363 35.31 6.05 16.45
CA CYS A 363 34.27 5.73 17.42
C CYS A 363 33.07 6.68 17.32
N ASP A 364 33.31 7.98 17.25
CA ASP A 364 32.28 9.00 17.12
C ASP A 364 31.49 8.84 15.82
N ALA A 365 32.19 8.57 14.70
CA ALA A 365 31.54 8.31 13.42
C ALA A 365 30.63 7.07 13.46
N LEU A 366 31.06 5.99 14.14
CA LEU A 366 30.23 4.81 14.35
C LEU A 366 29.00 5.14 15.22
N ILE A 367 29.20 5.90 16.31
CA ILE A 367 28.11 6.34 17.20
C ILE A 367 27.08 7.15 16.42
N GLN A 368 27.51 8.10 15.59
CA GLN A 368 26.59 8.93 14.80
C GLN A 368 25.76 8.09 13.83
N ARG A 369 26.38 7.15 13.10
CA ARG A 369 25.66 6.19 12.23
C ARG A 369 24.63 5.38 13.03
N HIS A 370 25.00 4.89 14.21
CA HIS A 370 24.07 4.15 15.07
C HIS A 370 22.90 4.99 15.56
N LEU A 371 23.13 6.25 15.90
CA LEU A 371 22.09 7.21 16.31
C LEU A 371 21.14 7.50 15.14
N GLU A 372 21.65 7.70 13.93
CA GLU A 372 20.83 7.88 12.72
C GLU A 372 19.92 6.69 12.44
N GLN A 373 20.45 5.46 12.55
CA GLN A 373 19.66 4.25 12.39
C GLN A 373 18.53 4.17 13.43
N ARG A 374 18.81 4.52 14.70
CA ARG A 374 17.79 4.55 15.76
C ARG A 374 16.74 5.64 15.53
N ARG A 375 17.14 6.84 15.09
CA ARG A 375 16.20 7.92 14.77
C ARG A 375 15.16 7.50 13.73
N HIS A 376 15.58 6.79 12.68
CA HIS A 376 14.65 6.27 11.67
C HIS A 376 13.65 5.27 12.24
N VAL A 377 14.12 4.37 13.12
CA VAL A 377 13.28 3.39 13.80
C VAL A 377 12.27 4.07 14.75
N ASP A 378 12.69 5.08 15.51
CA ASP A 378 11.82 5.82 16.41
C ASP A 378 10.77 6.65 15.66
N LEU A 379 11.14 7.29 14.56
CA LEU A 379 10.20 8.02 13.70
C LEU A 379 9.14 7.07 13.12
N PHE A 380 9.54 5.89 12.66
CA PHE A 380 8.63 4.87 12.18
C PHE A 380 7.66 4.40 13.27
N ARG A 381 8.14 4.19 14.51
CA ARG A 381 7.30 3.86 15.68
C ARG A 381 6.26 4.93 15.97
N MET A 382 6.67 6.20 15.94
CA MET A 382 5.77 7.33 16.16
C MET A 382 4.68 7.41 15.09
N GLN A 383 5.03 7.20 13.82
CA GLN A 383 4.06 7.15 12.72
C GLN A 383 3.06 6.02 12.91
N LEU A 384 3.55 4.81 13.18
CA LEU A 384 2.70 3.64 13.39
C LEU A 384 1.74 3.83 14.56
N ARG A 385 2.23 4.38 15.68
CA ARG A 385 1.38 4.70 16.84
C ARG A 385 0.32 5.73 16.50
N ARG A 386 0.66 6.77 15.73
CA ARG A 386 -0.29 7.81 15.29
C ARG A 386 -1.39 7.22 14.40
N GLU A 387 -1.03 6.34 13.47
CA GLU A 387 -1.99 5.65 12.60
C GLU A 387 -2.99 4.84 13.43
N PHE A 388 -2.52 3.96 14.31
CA PHE A 388 -3.39 3.15 15.16
C PHE A 388 -4.25 4.00 16.11
N THR A 389 -3.70 5.07 16.69
CA THR A 389 -4.46 5.98 17.55
C THR A 389 -5.57 6.68 16.75
N HIS A 390 -5.30 7.07 15.51
CA HIS A 390 -6.27 7.70 14.64
C HIS A 390 -7.38 6.73 14.23
N GLU A 391 -7.03 5.50 13.87
CA GLU A 391 -8.01 4.45 13.54
C GLU A 391 -8.89 4.09 14.74
N ARG A 392 -8.30 3.92 15.94
CA ARG A 392 -9.05 3.64 17.17
C ARG A 392 -10.06 4.74 17.49
N ARG A 393 -9.64 6.00 17.49
CA ARG A 393 -10.53 7.16 17.69
C ARG A 393 -11.63 7.26 16.64
N ARG A 394 -11.40 6.74 15.43
CA ARG A 394 -12.39 6.74 14.37
C ARG A 394 -13.44 5.66 14.60
N ILE A 395 -13.04 4.45 15.01
CA ILE A 395 -13.97 3.39 15.41
C ILE A 395 -14.76 3.81 16.66
N GLU A 396 -14.12 4.40 17.67
CA GLU A 396 -14.79 4.88 18.88
C GLU A 396 -15.90 5.90 18.56
N ARG A 397 -15.63 6.84 17.65
CA ARG A 397 -16.64 7.80 17.16
C ARG A 397 -17.81 7.12 16.45
N ASP A 398 -17.53 6.10 15.64
CA ASP A 398 -18.57 5.36 14.93
C ASP A 398 -19.40 4.53 15.90
N PHE A 399 -18.74 3.92 16.89
CA PHE A 399 -19.40 3.18 17.95
C PHE A 399 -20.37 4.07 18.72
N SER A 400 -19.95 5.29 19.09
CA SER A 400 -20.86 6.28 19.70
C SER A 400 -22.04 6.60 18.80
N ALA A 401 -21.80 6.92 17.53
CA ALA A 401 -22.87 7.32 16.60
C ALA A 401 -23.92 6.21 16.39
N TYR A 402 -23.51 4.94 16.28
CA TYR A 402 -24.46 3.83 16.18
C TYR A 402 -25.14 3.51 17.51
N ASN A 403 -24.46 3.72 18.64
CA ASN A 403 -25.08 3.58 19.95
C ASN A 403 -26.17 4.63 20.17
N ASP A 404 -25.92 5.88 19.77
CA ASP A 404 -26.91 6.98 19.81
C ASP A 404 -28.09 6.66 18.88
N MET A 405 -27.82 6.19 17.66
CA MET A 405 -28.84 5.74 16.71
C MET A 405 -29.72 4.58 17.24
N GLN A 406 -29.16 3.70 18.07
CA GLN A 406 -29.91 2.63 18.72
C GLN A 406 -30.75 3.15 19.89
N MET A 407 -30.23 4.13 20.65
CA MET A 407 -30.88 4.71 21.83
C MET A 407 -31.98 5.70 21.48
N ASP A 408 -31.87 6.46 20.38
CA ASP A 408 -32.92 7.36 19.89
C ASP A 408 -34.23 6.59 19.61
N TYR A 409 -34.14 5.34 19.14
CA TYR A 409 -35.32 4.47 19.02
C TYR A 409 -35.90 4.06 20.38
N GLY A 410 -35.07 3.85 21.39
CA GLY A 410 -35.52 3.50 22.74
C GLY A 410 -36.24 4.64 23.48
N ARG A 411 -36.06 5.90 23.05
CA ARG A 411 -36.76 7.08 23.56
C ARG A 411 -38.05 7.42 22.80
N ASP A 412 -38.09 7.17 21.50
CA ASP A 412 -39.23 7.50 20.62
C ASP A 412 -40.10 6.27 20.26
N GLY A 413 -39.76 5.09 20.77
CA GLY A 413 -40.55 3.86 20.60
C GLY A 413 -41.83 3.90 21.43
N PRO A 414 -42.87 3.11 21.07
CA PRO A 414 -44.08 3.05 21.89
C PRO A 414 -43.70 2.61 23.30
N GLU A 415 -44.07 3.43 24.30
CA GLU A 415 -44.09 2.98 25.70
C GLU A 415 -44.94 1.71 25.75
N VAL A 416 -44.36 0.64 26.29
CA VAL A 416 -45.06 -0.64 26.54
C VAL A 416 -46.07 -0.44 27.66
#